data_AF-A0A1B2J171-F1
#
_entry.id   AF-A0A1B2J171-F1
#
_cell.length_a   1.000
_cell.length_b   1.000
_cell.length_c   1.000
_cell.angle_alpha   90.00
_cell.angle_beta   90.00
_cell.angle_gamma   90.00
#
_symmetry.space_group_name_H-M   'P 1'
#
loop_
_entity.id
_entity.type
_entity.pdbx_description
1 polymer ?
#
loop_
_entity_poly.entity_id
_entity_poly.type
_entity_poly.pdbx_seq_one_letter_code
_entity_poly.pdbx_strand_id
1 'polypeptide(L)'
;MALQKHFDFGGATHHSGGSKSAAKKTLHAFWDYILGQSGSLPEQLTVGDLAPFQKSIKNHGDKLINSYRVSGGAFVTPVQDYIEASTQFLDQFTLDGDDQPVSADTQLDLSKRDLMLQFEHHVNGLIRQYETVISHYHPE
;
A
#
# COMPACT_ATOMS: atom_id res chain seq x y z
N MET A 1 0.86 -17.12 12.63
CA MET A 1 0.92 -15.90 13.48
C MET A 1 0.24 -14.79 12.71
N ALA A 2 -0.70 -14.05 13.31
CA ALA A 2 -1.30 -12.89 12.65
C ALA A 2 -0.27 -11.76 12.58
N LEU A 3 -0.07 -11.15 11.41
CA LEU A 3 0.62 -9.87 11.28
C LEU A 3 -0.12 -8.86 12.17
N GLN A 4 0.47 -8.52 13.33
CA GLN A 4 -0.06 -7.46 14.18
C GLN A 4 0.10 -6.15 13.42
N LYS A 5 -0.96 -5.35 13.36
CA LYS A 5 -0.92 -4.00 12.80
C LYS A 5 0.03 -3.15 13.66
N HIS A 6 1.31 -3.05 13.32
CA HIS A 6 2.23 -2.09 13.93
C HIS A 6 2.24 -0.76 13.15
N PHE A 7 1.10 -0.40 12.56
CA PHE A 7 0.91 0.82 11.81
C PHE A 7 0.49 1.97 12.71
N ASP A 8 1.39 2.93 12.90
CA ASP A 8 1.11 4.19 13.58
C ASP A 8 0.93 5.31 12.55
N PHE A 9 -0.32 5.53 12.14
CA PHE A 9 -0.70 6.75 11.44
C PHE A 9 -0.84 7.85 12.48
N GLY A 10 0.29 8.47 12.84
CA GLY A 10 0.44 9.45 13.92
C GLY A 10 -0.86 10.15 14.28
N GLY A 11 -1.30 9.93 15.53
CA GLY A 11 -2.54 10.48 16.07
C GLY A 11 -2.61 11.99 15.87
N ALA A 12 -3.42 12.44 14.92
CA ALA A 12 -3.62 13.85 14.65
C ALA A 12 -4.48 14.46 15.78
N THR A 13 -3.86 14.84 16.88
CA THR A 13 -4.42 15.75 17.88
C THR A 13 -4.44 17.15 17.29
N HIS A 14 -5.39 17.44 16.39
CA HIS A 14 -5.98 18.76 16.08
C HIS A 14 -6.71 18.64 14.73
N HIS A 15 -8.03 18.48 14.79
CA HIS A 15 -8.89 18.35 13.62
C HIS A 15 -9.19 19.73 13.00
N SER A 16 -8.33 20.16 12.07
CA SER A 16 -8.70 21.12 11.04
C SER A 16 -8.54 20.47 9.66
N GLY A 17 -9.67 20.14 9.01
CA GLY A 17 -9.73 19.76 7.60
C GLY A 17 -10.20 18.32 7.35
N GLY A 18 -11.51 18.13 7.12
CA GLY A 18 -12.13 16.83 6.85
C GLY A 18 -11.44 16.01 5.74
N SER A 19 -10.81 16.67 4.76
CA SER A 19 -10.07 16.02 3.68
C SER A 19 -8.82 15.28 4.13
N LYS A 20 -8.11 15.75 5.18
CA LYS A 20 -6.92 15.07 5.74
C LYS A 20 -7.32 13.77 6.42
N SER A 21 -8.36 13.80 7.24
CA SER A 21 -8.91 12.62 7.91
C SER A 21 -9.51 11.62 6.90
N ALA A 22 -10.16 12.11 5.84
CA ALA A 22 -10.68 11.24 4.79
C ALA A 22 -9.55 10.52 4.03
N ALA A 23 -8.46 11.21 3.69
CA ALA A 23 -7.32 10.58 3.04
C ALA A 23 -6.63 9.55 3.95
N LYS A 24 -6.40 9.85 5.23
CA LYS A 24 -5.91 8.85 6.22
C LYS A 24 -6.79 7.60 6.25
N LYS A 25 -8.12 7.76 6.29
CA LYS A 25 -9.07 6.63 6.24
C LYS A 25 -8.90 5.80 4.97
N THR A 26 -8.69 6.43 3.81
CA THR A 26 -8.43 5.73 2.55
C THR A 26 -7.16 4.89 2.62
N LEU A 27 -6.06 5.45 3.16
CA LEU A 27 -4.80 4.72 3.30
C LEU A 27 -4.93 3.52 4.24
N HIS A 28 -5.63 3.68 5.36
CA HIS A 28 -5.95 2.59 6.29
C HIS A 28 -6.78 1.49 5.63
N ALA A 29 -7.83 1.86 4.88
CA ALA A 29 -8.68 0.89 4.19
C ALA A 29 -7.89 0.06 3.16
N PHE A 30 -6.97 0.71 2.43
CA PHE A 30 -6.07 0.04 1.51
C PHE A 30 -5.14 -0.96 2.22
N TRP A 31 -4.53 -0.55 3.33
CA TRP A 31 -3.65 -1.42 4.10
C TRP A 31 -4.40 -2.62 4.72
N ASP A 32 -5.60 -2.39 5.26
CA ASP A 32 -6.44 -3.46 5.79
C ASP A 32 -6.82 -4.48 4.71
N TYR A 33 -7.04 -4.01 3.48
CA TYR A 33 -7.24 -4.89 2.33
C TYR A 33 -6.00 -5.74 2.02
N ILE A 34 -4.81 -5.13 1.98
CA ILE A 34 -3.53 -5.85 1.78
C ILE A 34 -3.37 -6.96 2.82
N LEU A 35 -3.57 -6.64 4.11
CA LEU A 35 -3.48 -7.62 5.19
C LEU A 35 -4.50 -8.76 5.01
N GLY A 36 -5.75 -8.43 4.68
CA GLY A 36 -6.78 -9.44 4.41
C GLY A 36 -6.42 -10.36 3.25
N GLN A 37 -5.92 -9.80 2.14
CA GLN A 37 -5.50 -10.57 0.97
C GLN A 37 -4.22 -11.37 1.22
N SER A 38 -3.30 -10.88 2.06
CA SER A 38 -2.08 -11.61 2.42
C SER A 38 -2.40 -12.92 3.16
N GLY A 39 -3.57 -13.01 3.79
CA GLY A 39 -4.06 -14.21 4.45
C GLY A 39 -4.05 -15.45 3.55
N SER A 40 -4.36 -15.29 2.25
CA SER A 40 -4.42 -16.40 1.28
C SER A 40 -3.07 -16.76 0.67
N LEU A 41 -2.00 -15.99 0.92
CA LEU A 41 -0.67 -16.33 0.41
C LEU A 41 -0.13 -17.59 1.11
N PRO A 42 0.53 -18.51 0.38
CA PRO A 42 1.24 -19.64 0.97
C PRO A 42 2.47 -19.17 1.77
N GLU A 43 2.96 -19.99 2.69
CA GLU A 43 4.16 -19.66 3.49
C GLU A 43 5.44 -19.58 2.62
N GLN A 44 5.52 -20.46 1.62
CA GLN A 44 6.56 -20.47 0.60
C GLN A 44 5.99 -19.83 -0.66
N LEU A 45 6.58 -18.73 -1.09
CA LEU A 45 6.04 -17.90 -2.16
C LEU A 45 6.66 -18.22 -3.51
N THR A 46 5.83 -18.17 -4.54
CA THR A 46 6.25 -18.09 -5.93
C THR A 46 5.82 -16.74 -6.52
N VAL A 47 6.41 -16.38 -7.66
CA VAL A 47 5.93 -15.24 -8.46
C VAL A 47 4.47 -15.44 -8.88
N GLY A 48 4.05 -16.67 -9.15
CA GLY A 48 2.68 -17.05 -9.47
C GLY A 48 1.68 -16.77 -8.35
N ASP A 49 2.12 -16.74 -7.09
CA ASP A 49 1.30 -16.33 -5.94
C ASP A 49 1.26 -14.81 -5.78
N LEU A 50 2.39 -14.14 -6.04
CA LEU A 50 2.52 -12.69 -5.87
C LEU A 50 1.85 -11.88 -6.99
N ALA A 51 1.97 -12.29 -8.25
CA ALA A 51 1.36 -11.58 -9.37
C ALA A 51 -0.17 -11.38 -9.22
N PRO A 52 -0.98 -12.41 -8.87
CA PRO A 52 -2.41 -12.19 -8.65
C PRO A 52 -2.69 -11.36 -7.39
N PHE A 53 -1.88 -11.48 -6.34
CA PHE A 53 -1.99 -10.64 -5.14
C PHE A 53 -1.72 -9.16 -5.47
N GLN A 54 -0.62 -8.88 -6.17
CA GLN A 54 -0.21 -7.55 -6.65
C GLN A 54 -1.30 -6.92 -7.54
N LYS A 55 -1.83 -7.68 -8.50
CA LYS A 55 -2.96 -7.24 -9.33
C LYS A 55 -4.23 -6.95 -8.51
N SER A 56 -4.51 -7.78 -7.51
CA SER A 56 -5.68 -7.64 -6.62
C SER A 56 -5.59 -6.33 -5.82
N ILE A 57 -4.45 -6.06 -5.19
CA ILE A 57 -4.23 -4.83 -4.43
C ILE A 57 -4.27 -3.60 -5.33
N LYS A 58 -3.66 -3.65 -6.53
CA LYS A 58 -3.69 -2.54 -7.48
C LYS A 58 -5.12 -2.16 -7.87
N ASN A 59 -5.91 -3.15 -8.26
CA ASN A 59 -7.31 -2.94 -8.63
C ASN A 59 -8.15 -2.35 -7.48
N HIS A 60 -7.87 -2.74 -6.24
CA HIS A 60 -8.53 -2.17 -5.06
C HIS A 60 -8.08 -0.72 -4.81
N GLY A 61 -6.78 -0.45 -4.93
CA GLY A 61 -6.20 0.87 -4.83
C GLY A 61 -6.80 1.85 -5.83
N ASP A 62 -6.89 1.47 -7.11
CA ASP A 62 -7.49 2.27 -8.17
C ASP A 62 -8.95 2.65 -7.83
N LYS A 63 -9.73 1.71 -7.27
CA LYS A 63 -11.11 1.97 -6.81
C LYS A 63 -11.16 2.97 -5.65
N LEU A 64 -10.26 2.83 -4.68
CA LEU A 64 -10.17 3.74 -3.53
C LEU A 64 -9.79 5.16 -3.95
N ILE A 65 -8.80 5.31 -4.85
CA ILE A 65 -8.41 6.61 -5.42
C ILE A 65 -9.60 7.26 -6.10
N ASN A 66 -10.31 6.52 -6.96
CA ASN A 66 -11.46 7.04 -7.67
C ASN A 66 -12.59 7.47 -6.71
N SER A 67 -12.90 6.64 -5.71
CA SER A 67 -13.92 6.95 -4.70
C SER A 67 -13.55 8.20 -3.90
N TYR A 68 -12.29 8.33 -3.48
CA TYR A 68 -11.79 9.49 -2.74
C TYR A 68 -11.85 10.77 -3.59
N ARG A 69 -11.47 10.69 -4.86
CA ARG A 69 -11.54 11.79 -5.83
C ARG A 69 -12.97 12.26 -6.08
N VAL A 70 -13.90 11.35 -6.35
CA VAL A 70 -15.32 11.66 -6.61
C VAL A 70 -15.99 12.27 -5.38
N SER A 71 -15.53 11.93 -4.18
CA SER A 71 -16.01 12.49 -2.91
C SER A 71 -15.45 13.89 -2.61
N GLY A 72 -14.71 14.51 -3.53
CA GLY A 72 -14.12 15.85 -3.35
C GLY A 72 -12.85 15.84 -2.49
N GLY A 73 -12.12 14.72 -2.45
CA GLY A 73 -10.87 14.63 -1.70
C GLY A 73 -9.83 15.66 -2.17
N ALA A 74 -9.23 16.41 -1.23
CA ALA A 74 -8.24 17.43 -1.53
C ALA A 74 -6.81 16.90 -1.68
N PHE A 75 -6.55 15.67 -1.23
CA PHE A 75 -5.20 15.05 -1.22
C PHE A 75 -5.13 13.85 -2.18
N VAL A 76 -5.73 13.97 -3.36
CA VAL A 76 -5.79 12.85 -4.33
C VAL A 76 -4.40 12.40 -4.74
N THR A 77 -3.50 13.34 -5.06
CA THR A 77 -2.12 13.01 -5.47
C THR A 77 -1.36 12.27 -4.37
N PRO A 78 -1.28 12.77 -3.11
CA PRO A 78 -0.64 11.99 -2.03
C PRO A 78 -1.24 10.59 -1.80
N VAL A 79 -2.56 10.42 -1.96
CA VAL A 79 -3.20 9.10 -1.83
C VAL A 79 -2.83 8.18 -2.99
N GLN A 80 -2.78 8.72 -4.20
CA GLN A 80 -2.39 7.99 -5.40
C GLN A 80 -0.93 7.55 -5.32
N ASP A 81 -0.01 8.47 -5.00
CA ASP A 81 1.42 8.19 -4.88
C ASP A 81 1.69 7.07 -3.85
N TYR A 82 0.99 7.09 -2.72
CA TYR A 82 1.09 6.05 -1.70
C TYR A 82 0.65 4.66 -2.23
N ILE A 83 -0.48 4.60 -2.93
CA ILE A 83 -1.02 3.34 -3.46
C ILE A 83 -0.13 2.80 -4.59
N GLU A 84 0.36 3.68 -5.46
CA GLU A 84 1.28 3.33 -6.53
C GLU A 84 2.61 2.82 -5.96
N ALA A 85 3.22 3.55 -5.03
CA ALA A 85 4.48 3.12 -4.40
C ALA A 85 4.34 1.82 -3.61
N SER A 86 3.16 1.55 -3.02
CA SER A 86 2.87 0.27 -2.37
C SER A 86 2.77 -0.87 -3.39
N THR A 87 2.25 -0.60 -4.59
CA THR A 87 2.14 -1.60 -5.66
C THR A 87 3.51 -1.86 -6.30
N GLN A 88 4.29 -0.81 -6.54
CA GLN A 88 5.66 -0.89 -7.07
C GLN A 88 6.61 -1.67 -6.16
N PHE A 89 6.39 -1.65 -4.85
CA PHE A 89 7.14 -2.51 -3.93
C PHE A 89 6.97 -4.01 -4.26
N LEU A 90 5.82 -4.42 -4.80
CA LEU A 90 5.64 -5.81 -5.22
C LEU A 90 6.25 -6.08 -6.60
N ASP A 91 6.37 -5.06 -7.45
CA ASP A 91 6.96 -5.17 -8.79
C ASP A 91 8.41 -5.66 -8.72
N GLN A 92 9.17 -5.30 -7.69
CA GLN A 92 10.55 -5.76 -7.49
C GLN A 92 10.67 -7.30 -7.33
N PHE A 93 9.57 -7.99 -7.04
CA PHE A 93 9.53 -9.45 -6.91
C PHE A 93 8.88 -10.13 -8.12
N THR A 94 8.14 -9.39 -8.95
CA THR A 94 7.38 -9.94 -10.07
C THR A 94 7.95 -9.55 -11.43
N LEU A 95 8.84 -8.55 -11.48
CA LEU A 95 9.53 -8.09 -12.67
C LEU A 95 11.05 -8.34 -12.57
N ASP A 96 11.69 -8.56 -13.71
CA ASP A 96 13.15 -8.63 -13.82
C ASP A 96 13.77 -7.24 -14.07
N GLY A 97 15.08 -7.20 -14.31
CA GLY A 97 15.84 -5.96 -14.54
C GLY A 97 15.48 -5.21 -15.83
N ASP A 98 14.71 -5.83 -16.73
CA ASP A 98 14.21 -5.24 -17.98
C ASP A 98 12.68 -4.98 -17.92
N ASP A 99 12.12 -4.92 -16.71
CA ASP A 99 10.70 -4.76 -16.42
C ASP A 99 9.81 -5.85 -17.06
N GLN A 100 10.37 -7.03 -17.35
CA GLN A 100 9.61 -8.16 -17.87
C GLN A 100 9.09 -9.04 -16.73
N PRO A 101 7.88 -9.62 -16.86
CA PRO A 101 7.35 -10.54 -15.86
C PRO A 101 8.30 -11.73 -15.65
N VAL A 102 8.67 -11.97 -14.40
CA VAL A 102 9.40 -13.17 -14.00
C VAL A 102 8.49 -14.39 -14.17
N SER A 103 9.05 -15.55 -14.52
CA SER A 103 8.30 -16.81 -14.63
C SER A 103 7.48 -17.08 -13.35
N ALA A 104 6.22 -17.49 -13.50
CA ALA A 104 5.32 -17.76 -12.38
C ALA A 104 5.85 -18.85 -11.43
N ASP A 105 6.59 -19.84 -11.97
CA ASP A 105 7.15 -20.94 -11.18
C ASP A 105 8.41 -20.55 -10.41
N THR A 106 8.92 -19.31 -10.60
CA THR A 106 10.08 -18.83 -9.87
C THR A 106 9.75 -18.71 -8.39
N GLN A 107 10.47 -19.47 -7.58
CA GLN A 107 10.39 -19.41 -6.14
C GLN A 107 11.10 -18.14 -5.63
N LEU A 108 10.47 -17.42 -4.72
CA LEU A 108 11.08 -16.27 -4.08
C LEU A 108 11.99 -16.73 -2.94
N ASP A 109 13.15 -16.08 -2.82
CA ASP A 109 14.10 -16.30 -1.72
C ASP A 109 13.68 -15.55 -0.45
N LEU A 110 12.40 -15.62 -0.10
CA LEU A 110 11.84 -15.04 1.12
C LEU A 110 10.54 -15.73 1.51
N SER A 111 10.30 -15.82 2.82
CA SER A 111 9.04 -16.35 3.34
C SER A 111 7.91 -15.32 3.22
N LYS A 112 6.66 -15.78 3.28
CA LYS A 112 5.48 -14.89 3.46
C LYS A 112 5.66 -13.90 4.60
N ARG A 113 6.20 -14.36 5.72
CA ARG A 113 6.44 -13.51 6.89
C ARG A 113 7.43 -12.40 6.57
N ASP A 114 8.53 -12.74 5.91
CA ASP A 114 9.58 -11.77 5.57
C ASP A 114 9.09 -10.77 4.53
N LEU A 115 8.33 -11.22 3.51
CA LEU A 115 7.67 -10.33 2.56
C LEU A 115 6.82 -9.30 3.30
N MET A 116 5.93 -9.77 4.17
CA MET A 116 4.95 -8.91 4.81
C MET A 116 5.59 -7.95 5.81
N LEU A 117 6.68 -8.35 6.46
CA LEU A 117 7.49 -7.45 7.29
C LEU A 117 8.17 -6.36 6.45
N GLN A 118 8.78 -6.72 5.32
CA GLN A 118 9.38 -5.73 4.42
C GLN A 118 8.33 -4.78 3.84
N PHE A 119 7.17 -5.31 3.45
CA PHE A 119 6.07 -4.49 2.95
C PHE A 119 5.55 -3.55 4.04
N GLU A 120 5.43 -4.02 5.28
CA GLU A 120 5.04 -3.18 6.41
C GLU A 120 6.04 -2.04 6.65
N HIS A 121 7.33 -2.32 6.60
CA HIS A 121 8.36 -1.29 6.72
C HIS A 121 8.29 -0.27 5.59
N HIS A 122 8.09 -0.72 4.34
CA HIS A 122 7.91 0.16 3.18
C HIS A 122 6.72 1.09 3.37
N VAL A 123 5.56 0.53 3.70
CA VAL A 123 4.33 1.32 3.89
C VAL A 123 4.46 2.30 5.06
N ASN A 124 5.09 1.91 6.17
CA ASN A 124 5.38 2.83 7.27
C ASN A 124 6.29 3.99 6.83
N GLY A 125 7.24 3.75 5.92
CA GLY A 125 8.04 4.79 5.28
C GLY A 125 7.17 5.75 4.46
N LEU A 126 6.27 5.22 3.63
CA LEU A 126 5.35 6.00 2.81
C LEU A 126 4.39 6.86 3.64
N ILE A 127 3.89 6.35 4.77
CA ILE A 127 3.02 7.12 5.67
C ILE A 127 3.76 8.35 6.21
N ARG A 128 5.02 8.21 6.63
CA ARG A 128 5.83 9.34 7.11
C ARG A 128 6.04 10.39 6.02
N GLN A 129 6.27 9.96 4.78
CA GLN A 129 6.36 10.87 3.63
C GLN A 129 5.04 11.60 3.39
N TYR A 130 3.93 10.87 3.39
CA TYR A 130 2.58 11.43 3.23
C TYR A 130 2.24 12.44 4.34
N GLU A 131 2.53 12.13 5.60
CA GLU A 131 2.31 13.05 6.73
C GLU A 131 3.15 14.32 6.60
N THR A 132 4.36 14.19 6.07
CA THR A 132 5.21 15.35 5.75
C THR A 132 4.55 16.22 4.67
N VAL A 133 4.09 15.64 3.55
CA VAL A 133 3.46 16.38 2.45
C VAL A 133 2.18 17.10 2.92
N ILE A 134 1.32 16.43 3.68
CA ILE A 134 0.06 17.02 4.15
C ILE A 134 0.25 18.08 5.23
N SER A 135 1.31 17.98 6.04
CA SER A 135 1.61 18.97 7.07
C SER A 135 2.11 20.29 6.46
N HIS A 136 2.75 20.23 5.29
CA HIS A 136 3.25 21.40 4.56
C HIS A 136 2.30 21.88 3.43
N TYR A 137 1.17 21.22 3.23
CA TYR A 137 0.17 21.62 2.24
C TYR A 137 -0.58 22.87 2.69
N HIS A 138 -0.29 24.00 2.04
CA HIS A 138 -1.05 25.25 2.14
C HIS A 138 -2.00 25.33 0.93
N PRO A 139 -3.32 25.31 1.12
CA PRO A 139 -4.23 25.61 0.02
C PRO A 139 -4.04 27.08 -0.37
N GLU A 140 -3.76 27.33 -1.65
CA GLU A 140 -3.84 28.67 -2.25
C GLU A 140 -5.29 29.16 -2.30
#